data_AF-A0A812LUE1-F1
#
_entry.id   AF-A0A812LUE1-F1
#
_cell.length_a   1.000
_cell.length_b   1.000
_cell.length_c   1.000
_cell.angle_alpha   90.00
_cell.angle_beta   90.00
_cell.angle_gamma   90.00
#
_symmetry.space_group_name_H-M   'P 1'
#
loop_
_entity.id
_entity.type
_entity.pdbx_description
1 polymer ?
#
loop_
_entity_poly.entity_id
_entity_poly.type
_entity_poly.pdbx_seq_one_letter_code
_entity_poly.pdbx_strand_id
1 'polypeptide(L)'
;MSTSKARKSLASVKASGAGKSSAAKARPAPGQAGSEPAIASSSASAAGLLTPYLSSNGDWSSVHPEVKKTIRGGDFASMEELFGSTPGVGQLIELSLSWFADDHGGVDIEWYVDADPITKRGVQRSIAPSRFNRALQETTCEEYKQRLLLEGQPQSVAGEAWCHWTGEQKEFPIMALSYNHRTNAFYRADEEQPENPNVSGVRLRGLKRVRVLAWWTPEVVFKFLATAHNRYHQGSGASVVELCETALNLEASWRQSCEHTGMTYSNPRYQQCYQAWAKNGCLRCRGVRYRFWVSGLR
;
A
#
# COMPACT_ATOMS: atom_id res chain seq x y z
N MET A 1 -47.14 -13.19 41.58
CA MET A 1 -46.11 -14.24 41.69
C MET A 1 -44.75 -13.58 41.75
N SER A 2 -44.07 -13.79 42.87
CA SER A 2 -42.85 -13.14 43.33
C SER A 2 -41.64 -14.03 43.05
N THR A 3 -40.54 -13.49 42.54
CA THR A 3 -39.15 -13.97 42.73
C THR A 3 -38.20 -12.82 42.34
N SER A 4 -37.65 -12.09 43.30
CA SER A 4 -36.45 -12.36 44.12
C SER A 4 -35.12 -12.10 43.38
N LYS A 5 -34.53 -10.94 43.69
CA LYS A 5 -33.14 -10.54 43.41
C LYS A 5 -32.20 -11.23 44.40
N ALA A 6 -31.04 -11.70 43.93
CA ALA A 6 -29.90 -12.03 44.77
C ALA A 6 -28.62 -11.34 44.28
N ARG A 7 -28.06 -10.49 45.14
CA ARG A 7 -26.68 -9.96 45.12
C ARG A 7 -25.92 -10.61 46.28
N LYS A 8 -24.65 -10.97 46.07
CA LYS A 8 -23.55 -11.21 47.04
C LYS A 8 -22.32 -11.65 46.22
N SER A 9 -21.05 -11.35 46.51
CA SER A 9 -20.36 -10.54 47.52
C SER A 9 -18.89 -10.48 47.06
N LEU A 10 -18.23 -9.32 47.20
CA LEU A 10 -16.77 -9.19 47.12
C LEU A 10 -16.14 -9.64 48.45
N ALA A 11 -15.01 -10.34 48.39
CA ALA A 11 -14.09 -10.50 49.51
C ALA A 11 -12.64 -10.40 49.00
N SER A 12 -11.86 -9.57 49.70
CA SER A 12 -10.45 -9.28 49.48
C SER A 12 -9.56 -10.29 50.19
N VAL A 13 -8.38 -10.58 49.65
CA VAL A 13 -7.22 -11.04 50.45
C VAL A 13 -5.97 -10.32 49.96
N LYS A 14 -5.22 -9.81 50.92
CA LYS A 14 -3.99 -9.00 50.81
C LYS A 14 -2.86 -9.78 51.51
N ALA A 15 -1.62 -9.36 51.21
CA ALA A 15 -0.36 -9.65 51.89
C ALA A 15 0.35 -10.95 51.43
N SER A 16 1.67 -11.09 51.40
CA SER A 16 2.83 -10.20 51.56
C SER A 16 4.06 -11.11 51.40
N GLY A 17 5.18 -10.66 50.84
CA GLY A 17 6.42 -11.45 50.83
C GLY A 17 7.63 -10.64 50.41
N ALA A 18 8.45 -10.26 51.39
CA ALA A 18 9.72 -9.56 51.25
C ALA A 18 10.90 -10.52 50.99
N GLY A 19 11.93 -10.06 50.27
CA GLY A 19 13.18 -10.81 50.05
C GLY A 19 14.35 -9.91 49.63
N LYS A 20 15.30 -9.76 50.56
CA LYS A 20 16.56 -8.96 50.58
C LYS A 20 17.54 -9.30 49.45
N SER A 21 18.11 -8.31 48.76
CA SER A 21 19.45 -7.68 48.92
C SER A 21 20.68 -8.61 48.84
N SER A 22 21.58 -8.34 47.89
CA SER A 22 23.03 -8.40 48.14
C SER A 22 23.76 -7.43 47.22
N ALA A 23 24.68 -6.67 47.82
CA ALA A 23 25.54 -5.67 47.19
C ALA A 23 26.94 -6.26 47.03
N ALA A 24 27.62 -5.94 45.92
CA ALA A 24 29.05 -6.20 45.76
C ALA A 24 29.76 -5.00 45.13
N LYS A 25 30.54 -4.36 46.00
CA LYS A 25 31.73 -3.50 45.91
C LYS A 25 32.35 -3.18 44.52
N ALA A 26 32.69 -1.90 44.41
CA ALA A 26 33.41 -1.23 43.34
C ALA A 26 34.93 -1.53 43.27
N ARG A 27 35.52 -1.24 42.10
CA ARG A 27 36.94 -0.95 41.89
C ARG A 27 37.08 0.15 40.80
N PRO A 28 37.99 1.14 40.92
CA PRO A 28 38.04 2.29 40.01
C PRO A 28 39.22 2.25 39.01
N ALA A 29 39.16 3.23 38.08
CA ALA A 29 40.21 3.83 37.21
C ALA A 29 40.23 3.38 35.72
N PRO A 30 40.89 4.13 34.81
CA PRO A 30 40.82 5.57 34.54
C PRO A 30 40.70 5.91 33.01
N GLY A 31 40.18 7.11 32.69
CA GLY A 31 40.51 7.96 31.53
C GLY A 31 40.31 7.45 30.08
N GLN A 32 39.47 8.14 29.30
CA GLN A 32 39.52 8.30 27.83
C GLN A 32 38.47 9.38 27.45
N ALA A 33 38.84 10.55 26.94
CA ALA A 33 39.13 10.90 25.54
C ALA A 33 37.90 10.80 24.62
N GLY A 34 37.40 11.96 24.16
CA GLY A 34 36.63 12.19 22.94
C GLY A 34 35.40 11.31 22.69
N SER A 35 34.22 11.75 23.12
CA SER A 35 32.94 11.11 22.75
C SER A 35 32.53 11.49 21.31
N GLU A 36 32.88 10.65 20.34
CA GLU A 36 32.04 10.44 19.15
C GLU A 36 30.72 9.77 19.59
N PRO A 37 29.58 10.05 18.95
CA PRO A 37 28.32 9.43 19.32
C PRO A 37 28.37 7.94 18.99
N ALA A 38 28.52 7.12 20.03
CA ALA A 38 28.37 5.68 19.94
C ALA A 38 26.95 5.35 19.45
N ILE A 39 26.87 4.70 18.28
CA ILE A 39 25.65 4.08 17.79
C ILE A 39 25.37 2.88 18.69
N ALA A 40 24.60 3.12 19.75
CA ALA A 40 24.21 2.10 20.70
C ALA A 40 23.27 1.10 20.02
N SER A 41 23.73 -0.13 19.83
CA SER A 41 22.88 -1.27 19.48
C SER A 41 22.01 -1.60 20.70
N SER A 42 20.88 -0.92 20.83
CA SER A 42 19.89 -1.19 21.86
C SER A 42 18.50 -1.16 21.25
N SER A 43 17.65 -2.03 21.75
CA SER A 43 16.27 -2.29 21.34
C SER A 43 15.35 -1.07 21.48
N ALA A 44 15.55 -0.04 20.64
CA ALA A 44 14.71 1.15 20.53
C ALA A 44 13.49 0.83 19.64
N SER A 45 12.55 0.12 20.25
CA SER A 45 11.18 -0.08 19.77
C SER A 45 10.45 1.27 19.68
N ALA A 46 10.02 1.62 18.45
CA ALA A 46 8.87 2.47 18.06
C ALA A 46 9.15 3.65 17.10
N ALA A 47 10.37 4.18 17.02
CA ALA A 47 10.70 5.26 16.09
C ALA A 47 11.20 4.67 14.76
N GLY A 48 10.55 5.01 13.65
CA GLY A 48 10.98 4.57 12.33
C GLY A 48 12.25 5.26 11.86
N LEU A 49 12.90 4.68 10.85
CA LEU A 49 14.18 5.15 10.30
C LEU A 49 14.16 6.63 9.89
N LEU A 50 13.05 7.10 9.32
CA LEU A 50 12.85 8.49 8.87
C LEU A 50 12.17 9.37 9.92
N THR A 51 11.68 8.82 11.04
CA THR A 51 11.00 9.60 12.09
C THR A 51 11.81 10.80 12.58
N PRO A 52 13.13 10.70 12.85
CA PRO A 52 13.94 11.84 13.29
C PRO A 52 14.05 12.97 12.25
N TYR A 53 13.78 12.67 10.99
CA TYR A 53 13.97 13.58 9.86
C TYR A 53 12.66 14.13 9.30
N LEU A 54 11.48 13.74 9.82
CA LEU A 54 10.19 14.16 9.27
C LEU A 54 10.00 15.69 9.22
N SER A 55 10.73 16.46 10.04
CA SER A 55 10.72 17.91 10.03
C SER A 55 11.40 18.53 8.80
N SER A 56 12.25 17.77 8.09
CA SER A 56 12.98 18.25 6.91
C SER A 56 12.17 18.16 5.61
N ASN A 57 10.91 17.72 5.68
CA ASN A 57 9.98 17.68 4.56
C ASN A 57 10.51 16.95 3.31
N GLY A 58 11.24 15.83 3.51
CA GLY A 58 11.78 15.02 2.42
C GLY A 58 13.18 15.42 1.97
N ASP A 59 13.85 16.37 2.66
CA ASP A 59 15.23 16.72 2.34
C ASP A 59 16.21 15.60 2.74
N TRP A 60 16.62 14.84 1.74
CA TRP A 60 17.63 13.80 1.89
C TRP A 60 18.98 14.33 2.37
N SER A 61 19.34 15.59 2.16
CA SER A 61 20.65 16.10 2.59
C SER A 61 20.84 15.96 4.11
N SER A 62 19.75 16.12 4.87
CA SER A 62 19.69 15.99 6.33
C SER A 62 19.78 14.55 6.86
N VAL A 63 19.54 13.55 6.03
CA VAL A 63 19.47 12.14 6.46
C VAL A 63 20.88 11.57 6.63
N HIS A 64 21.13 10.93 7.78
CA HIS A 64 22.40 10.30 8.10
C HIS A 64 22.81 9.27 7.01
N PRO A 65 24.09 9.23 6.57
CA PRO A 65 24.54 8.35 5.48
C PRO A 65 24.19 6.86 5.66
N GLU A 66 24.34 6.33 6.87
CA GLU A 66 23.96 4.93 7.15
C GLU A 66 22.46 4.69 6.98
N VAL A 67 21.60 5.64 7.36
CA VAL A 67 20.15 5.53 7.17
C VAL A 67 19.81 5.58 5.68
N LYS A 68 20.47 6.45 4.90
CA LYS A 68 20.34 6.46 3.43
C LYS A 68 20.70 5.12 2.83
N LYS A 69 21.81 4.54 3.28
CA LYS A 69 22.32 3.25 2.80
C LYS A 69 21.32 2.13 3.10
N THR A 70 20.83 2.02 4.35
CA THR A 70 19.79 1.07 4.74
C THR A 70 18.53 1.21 3.89
N ILE A 71 18.02 2.44 3.74
CA ILE A 71 16.78 2.67 2.97
C ILE A 71 17.00 2.34 1.50
N ARG A 72 18.06 2.85 0.86
CA ARG A 72 18.37 2.57 -0.56
C ARG A 72 18.67 1.10 -0.83
N GLY A 73 19.23 0.38 0.15
CA GLY A 73 19.40 -1.07 0.10
C GLY A 73 18.09 -1.84 0.18
N GLY A 74 17.00 -1.20 0.64
CA GLY A 74 15.74 -1.87 0.93
C GLY A 74 15.80 -2.70 2.21
N ASP A 75 16.74 -2.40 3.12
CA ASP A 75 16.98 -3.12 4.37
C ASP A 75 15.97 -2.71 5.46
N PHE A 76 14.67 -2.78 5.14
CA PHE A 76 13.56 -2.57 6.06
C PHE A 76 12.34 -3.39 5.62
N ALA A 77 11.57 -3.89 6.57
CA ALA A 77 10.49 -4.85 6.34
C ALA A 77 9.14 -4.19 6.04
N SER A 78 8.90 -2.96 6.51
CA SER A 78 7.60 -2.30 6.36
C SER A 78 7.65 -0.77 6.39
N MET A 79 6.53 -0.15 6.05
CA MET A 79 6.38 1.31 6.12
C MET A 79 6.40 1.83 7.55
N GLU A 80 6.00 1.02 8.53
CA GLU A 80 6.08 1.33 9.95
C GLU A 80 7.54 1.34 10.45
N GLU A 81 8.39 0.45 9.93
CA GLU A 81 9.83 0.52 10.22
C GLU A 81 10.45 1.77 9.59
N LEU A 82 9.94 2.20 8.44
CA LEU A 82 10.43 3.39 7.76
C LEU A 82 9.97 4.70 8.44
N PHE A 83 8.69 4.82 8.78
CA PHE A 83 8.09 6.08 9.26
C PHE A 83 7.66 6.07 10.73
N GLY A 84 7.72 4.93 11.39
CA GLY A 84 7.27 4.74 12.77
C GLY A 84 5.78 4.40 12.84
N SER A 85 5.23 4.44 14.04
CA SER A 85 3.79 4.27 14.27
C SER A 85 3.00 5.48 13.73
N THR A 86 2.68 5.48 12.44
CA THR A 86 1.88 6.52 11.77
C THR A 86 0.37 6.25 11.86
N PRO A 87 -0.47 7.30 11.91
CA PRO A 87 -1.90 7.18 12.24
C PRO A 87 -2.82 6.78 11.06
N GLY A 88 -2.30 6.52 9.86
CA GLY A 88 -3.12 5.94 8.78
C GLY A 88 -2.45 5.82 7.40
N VAL A 89 -3.06 5.00 6.53
CA VAL A 89 -2.55 4.72 5.16
C VAL A 89 -2.42 5.97 4.30
N GLY A 90 -3.36 6.91 4.40
CA GLY A 90 -3.31 8.17 3.65
C GLY A 90 -2.07 9.00 3.98
N GLN A 91 -1.72 9.10 5.27
CA GLN A 91 -0.51 9.81 5.69
C GLN A 91 0.76 9.08 5.26
N LEU A 92 0.76 7.74 5.29
CA LEU A 92 1.87 6.95 4.77
C LEU A 92 2.07 7.14 3.26
N ILE A 93 1.00 7.28 2.48
CA ILE A 93 1.09 7.62 1.05
C ILE A 93 1.77 8.99 0.89
N GLU A 94 1.28 10.03 1.58
CA GLU A 94 1.85 11.38 1.45
C GLU A 94 3.31 11.44 1.90
N LEU A 95 3.67 10.77 2.99
CA LEU A 95 5.06 10.65 3.44
C LEU A 95 5.92 9.91 2.41
N SER A 96 5.40 8.83 1.82
CA SER A 96 6.14 8.11 0.77
C SER A 96 6.34 9.00 -0.46
N LEU A 97 5.32 9.72 -0.89
CA LEU A 97 5.41 10.62 -2.03
C LEU A 97 6.26 11.87 -1.72
N SER A 98 6.36 12.34 -0.48
CA SER A 98 7.22 13.48 -0.14
C SER A 98 8.69 13.09 -0.06
N TRP A 99 8.99 11.90 0.47
CA TRP A 99 10.36 11.42 0.65
C TRP A 99 10.94 10.80 -0.61
N PHE A 100 10.15 10.14 -1.44
CA PHE A 100 10.69 9.36 -2.57
C PHE A 100 10.36 9.94 -3.94
N ALA A 101 9.52 10.98 -4.03
CA ALA A 101 9.35 11.70 -5.28
C ALA A 101 10.64 12.46 -5.63
N ASP A 102 11.05 12.32 -6.87
CA ASP A 102 12.17 13.06 -7.45
C ASP A 102 11.78 14.51 -7.78
N ASP A 103 10.47 14.78 -7.85
CA ASP A 103 9.92 16.10 -8.04
C ASP A 103 8.77 16.38 -7.04
N HIS A 104 8.91 17.48 -6.29
CA HIS A 104 7.96 17.87 -5.24
C HIS A 104 6.73 18.63 -5.78
N GLY A 105 6.72 19.03 -7.06
CA GLY A 105 5.62 19.77 -7.71
C GLY A 105 4.72 18.92 -8.63
N GLY A 106 5.16 17.71 -8.96
CA GLY A 106 4.64 16.90 -10.05
C GLY A 106 5.24 17.29 -11.40
N VAL A 107 5.49 16.29 -12.25
CA VAL A 107 6.01 16.46 -13.61
C VAL A 107 4.86 16.38 -14.61
N ASP A 108 4.88 17.26 -15.61
CA ASP A 108 3.99 17.15 -16.76
C ASP A 108 4.60 16.17 -17.77
N ILE A 109 3.83 15.16 -18.17
CA ILE A 109 4.28 14.11 -19.08
C ILE A 109 3.39 14.08 -20.30
N GLU A 110 4.02 14.23 -21.46
CA GLU A 110 3.39 13.98 -22.74
C GLU A 110 3.10 12.49 -22.90
N TRP A 111 2.03 12.12 -23.61
CA TRP A 111 1.68 10.71 -23.80
C TRP A 111 2.67 9.93 -24.65
N TYR A 112 3.40 10.66 -25.49
CA TYR A 112 4.37 10.13 -26.42
C TYR A 112 5.65 10.95 -26.37
N VAL A 113 6.78 10.30 -26.63
CA VAL A 113 8.08 10.94 -26.84
C VAL A 113 8.72 10.38 -28.10
N ASP A 114 9.66 11.12 -28.67
CA ASP A 114 10.47 10.64 -29.79
C ASP A 114 11.21 9.34 -29.38
N ALA A 115 11.10 8.28 -30.18
CA ALA A 115 11.63 6.96 -29.86
C ALA A 115 13.18 6.90 -29.92
N ASP A 116 13.79 7.83 -30.65
CA ASP A 116 15.24 7.94 -30.76
C ASP A 116 15.65 9.40 -30.48
N PRO A 117 16.41 9.68 -29.41
CA PRO A 117 16.89 11.02 -29.12
C PRO A 117 17.88 11.55 -30.18
N ILE A 118 18.51 10.66 -30.95
CA ILE A 118 19.50 10.98 -31.98
C ILE A 118 18.84 11.08 -33.37
N THR A 119 18.06 10.09 -33.79
CA THR A 119 17.46 10.10 -35.15
C THR A 119 16.06 10.71 -35.21
N LYS A 120 15.38 10.91 -34.07
CA LYS A 120 13.97 11.34 -33.97
C LYS A 120 13.00 10.53 -34.84
N ARG A 121 13.35 9.28 -35.19
CA ARG A 121 12.48 8.43 -36.01
C ARG A 121 11.60 7.56 -35.13
N GLY A 122 10.30 7.81 -35.25
CA GLY A 122 9.27 7.05 -34.55
C GLY A 122 8.88 7.68 -33.23
N VAL A 123 7.72 7.28 -32.76
CA VAL A 123 7.10 7.78 -31.54
C VAL A 123 6.94 6.59 -30.60
N GLN A 124 7.40 6.73 -29.35
CA GLN A 124 7.21 5.73 -28.31
C GLN A 124 6.25 6.23 -27.24
N ARG A 125 5.60 5.30 -26.55
CA ARG A 125 4.75 5.60 -25.39
C ARG A 125 5.62 6.12 -24.25
N SER A 126 5.25 7.26 -23.66
CA SER A 126 5.98 7.80 -22.51
C SER A 126 5.72 7.01 -21.22
N ILE A 127 4.62 6.27 -21.15
CA ILE A 127 4.19 5.60 -19.91
C ILE A 127 3.93 4.12 -20.21
N ALA A 128 4.55 3.25 -19.41
CA ALA A 128 4.34 1.81 -19.44
C ALA A 128 3.74 1.32 -18.11
N PRO A 129 2.96 0.22 -18.10
CA PRO A 129 2.45 -0.36 -16.87
C PRO A 129 3.58 -0.85 -15.95
N SER A 130 3.61 -0.44 -14.67
CA SER A 130 4.58 -0.99 -13.72
C SER A 130 4.26 -2.44 -13.35
N ARG A 131 5.31 -3.26 -13.14
CA ARG A 131 5.23 -4.65 -12.66
C ARG A 131 4.67 -4.77 -11.24
N PHE A 132 4.69 -3.68 -10.46
CA PHE A 132 4.19 -3.67 -9.08
C PHE A 132 2.67 -3.48 -9.02
N ASN A 133 2.04 -3.15 -10.14
CA ASN A 133 0.60 -3.03 -10.22
C ASN A 133 -0.02 -4.35 -10.70
N ARG A 134 -1.33 -4.47 -10.54
CA ARG A 134 -2.10 -5.62 -11.05
C ARG A 134 -2.06 -5.66 -12.57
N ALA A 135 -2.23 -6.87 -13.11
CA ALA A 135 -2.46 -7.08 -14.53
C ALA A 135 -3.64 -6.24 -15.02
N LEU A 136 -3.57 -5.82 -16.28
CA LEU A 136 -4.62 -5.05 -16.91
C LEU A 136 -5.89 -5.90 -17.03
N GLN A 137 -7.01 -5.30 -16.63
CA GLN A 137 -8.34 -5.86 -16.79
C GLN A 137 -8.92 -5.31 -18.08
N GLU A 138 -9.04 -6.16 -19.10
CA GLU A 138 -9.50 -5.78 -20.43
C GLU A 138 -10.83 -5.02 -20.41
N THR A 139 -11.81 -5.49 -19.63
CA THR A 139 -13.11 -4.83 -19.48
C THR A 139 -12.97 -3.41 -18.92
N THR A 140 -12.13 -3.21 -17.90
CA THR A 140 -11.87 -1.89 -17.32
C THR A 140 -11.14 -0.96 -18.31
N CYS A 141 -10.20 -1.49 -19.10
CA CYS A 141 -9.55 -0.72 -20.16
C CYS A 141 -10.57 -0.28 -21.22
N GLU A 142 -11.45 -1.18 -21.67
CA GLU A 142 -12.50 -0.86 -22.65
C GLU A 142 -13.52 0.16 -22.11
N GLU A 143 -13.95 0.03 -20.86
CA GLU A 143 -14.83 1.01 -20.22
C GLU A 143 -14.18 2.40 -20.15
N TYR A 144 -12.91 2.47 -19.76
CA TYR A 144 -12.20 3.75 -19.75
C TYR A 144 -11.98 4.31 -21.16
N LYS A 145 -11.75 3.44 -22.16
CA LYS A 145 -11.59 3.83 -23.57
C LYS A 145 -12.89 4.45 -24.09
N GLN A 146 -14.03 3.79 -23.87
CA GLN A 146 -15.35 4.30 -24.25
C GLN A 146 -15.65 5.65 -23.58
N ARG A 147 -15.39 5.77 -22.28
CA ARG A 147 -15.54 7.06 -21.58
C ARG A 147 -14.65 8.14 -22.15
N LEU A 148 -13.38 7.82 -22.44
CA LEU A 148 -12.45 8.76 -23.06
C LEU A 148 -12.94 9.25 -24.42
N LEU A 149 -13.48 8.35 -25.25
CA LEU A 149 -14.02 8.70 -26.57
C LEU A 149 -15.26 9.60 -26.47
N LEU A 150 -16.10 9.42 -25.45
CA LEU A 150 -17.35 10.17 -25.26
C LEU A 150 -17.13 11.52 -24.55
N GLU A 151 -16.35 11.52 -23.47
CA GLU A 151 -16.27 12.62 -22.49
C GLU A 151 -14.86 13.23 -22.38
N GLY A 152 -13.85 12.61 -23.00
CA GLY A 152 -12.46 12.91 -22.75
C GLY A 152 -11.99 12.38 -21.39
N GLN A 153 -10.87 12.93 -20.89
CA GLN A 153 -10.29 12.53 -19.62
C GLN A 153 -10.23 13.71 -18.65
N PRO A 154 -11.15 13.80 -17.68
CA PRO A 154 -11.03 14.76 -16.59
C PRO A 154 -9.98 14.27 -15.58
N GLN A 155 -8.81 14.91 -15.55
CA GLN A 155 -7.74 14.50 -14.65
C GLN A 155 -8.07 14.80 -13.17
N SER A 156 -8.78 15.90 -12.90
CA SER A 156 -9.16 16.33 -11.54
C SER A 156 -9.97 15.30 -10.75
N VAL A 157 -10.80 14.50 -11.43
CA VAL A 157 -11.66 13.49 -10.80
C VAL A 157 -10.94 12.15 -10.62
N ALA A 158 -9.85 11.94 -11.38
CA ALA A 158 -9.16 10.66 -11.45
C ALA A 158 -8.03 10.49 -10.42
N GLY A 159 -7.67 11.56 -9.70
CA GLY A 159 -6.51 11.60 -8.82
C GLY A 159 -5.19 11.87 -9.56
N GLU A 160 -4.13 12.15 -8.80
CA GLU A 160 -2.78 12.33 -9.34
C GLU A 160 -2.23 10.97 -9.82
N ALA A 161 -1.60 10.96 -11.00
CA ALA A 161 -0.90 9.78 -11.49
C ALA A 161 0.42 9.62 -10.74
N TRP A 162 0.77 8.39 -10.38
CA TRP A 162 2.01 8.04 -9.69
C TRP A 162 2.81 7.15 -10.61
N CYS A 163 4.04 7.54 -10.88
CA CYS A 163 4.97 6.83 -11.74
C CYS A 163 6.31 6.66 -11.03
N HIS A 164 7.21 5.88 -11.61
CA HIS A 164 8.61 5.84 -11.19
C HIS A 164 9.54 5.80 -12.40
N TRP A 165 10.72 6.38 -12.24
CA TRP A 165 11.81 6.23 -13.20
C TRP A 165 12.35 4.79 -13.20
N THR A 166 12.77 4.31 -14.36
CA THR A 166 13.38 2.98 -14.53
C THR A 166 14.89 3.00 -14.25
N GLY A 167 15.53 4.16 -14.41
CA GLY A 167 16.98 4.32 -14.23
C GLY A 167 17.37 5.76 -13.88
N GLU A 168 18.65 5.93 -13.58
CA GLU A 168 19.23 7.20 -13.12
C GLU A 168 19.12 8.34 -14.14
N GLN A 169 19.15 8.00 -15.42
CA GLN A 169 19.06 8.95 -16.52
C GLN A 169 17.64 9.47 -16.77
N LYS A 170 16.65 9.06 -15.95
CA LYS A 170 15.24 9.50 -16.04
C LYS A 170 14.68 9.30 -17.45
N GLU A 171 14.87 8.10 -17.98
CA GLU A 171 14.48 7.73 -19.33
C GLU A 171 13.01 7.30 -19.42
N PHE A 172 12.44 7.46 -20.62
CA PHE A 172 11.12 6.94 -20.98
C PHE A 172 11.23 5.52 -21.58
N PRO A 173 10.19 4.67 -21.44
CA PRO A 173 8.94 4.94 -20.73
C PRO A 173 9.12 4.92 -19.21
N ILE A 174 8.41 5.82 -18.53
CA ILE A 174 8.26 5.73 -17.07
C ILE A 174 7.22 4.67 -16.71
N MET A 175 7.33 4.12 -15.51
CA MET A 175 6.50 3.02 -15.09
C MET A 175 5.36 3.50 -14.19
N ALA A 176 4.13 3.29 -14.62
CA ALA A 176 2.93 3.72 -13.90
C ALA A 176 2.61 2.80 -12.70
N LEU A 177 2.63 3.36 -11.49
CA LEU A 177 2.23 2.68 -10.24
C LEU A 177 0.73 2.83 -9.98
N SER A 178 0.17 3.99 -10.32
CA SER A 178 -1.27 4.17 -10.45
C SER A 178 -1.64 4.27 -11.93
N TYR A 179 -2.92 4.48 -12.25
CA TYR A 179 -3.34 4.88 -13.61
C TYR A 179 -3.16 3.87 -14.78
N ASN A 180 -2.58 2.68 -14.58
CA ASN A 180 -2.32 1.68 -15.64
C ASN A 180 -3.45 1.45 -16.67
N HIS A 181 -4.67 1.23 -16.18
CA HIS A 181 -5.82 0.93 -17.05
C HIS A 181 -6.22 2.15 -17.89
N ARG A 182 -6.16 3.35 -17.30
CA ARG A 182 -6.48 4.60 -18.00
C ARG A 182 -5.41 4.93 -19.04
N THR A 183 -4.14 4.72 -18.70
CA THR A 183 -3.02 4.87 -19.62
C THR A 183 -3.18 3.93 -20.82
N ASN A 184 -3.49 2.65 -20.60
CA ASN A 184 -3.69 1.71 -21.70
C ASN A 184 -4.94 2.07 -22.53
N ALA A 185 -6.04 2.42 -21.87
CA ALA A 185 -7.26 2.89 -22.53
C ALA A 185 -7.01 4.10 -23.43
N PHE A 186 -6.18 5.05 -23.00
CA PHE A 186 -5.76 6.18 -23.83
C PHE A 186 -5.03 5.72 -25.08
N TYR A 187 -3.99 4.88 -24.93
CA TYR A 187 -3.21 4.43 -26.09
C TYR A 187 -4.07 3.65 -27.10
N ARG A 188 -5.01 2.83 -26.62
CA ARG A 188 -5.96 2.14 -27.51
C ARG A 188 -6.92 3.12 -28.21
N ALA A 189 -7.45 4.11 -27.49
CA ALA A 189 -8.34 5.11 -28.08
C ALA A 189 -7.63 5.93 -29.17
N ASP A 190 -6.38 6.31 -28.92
CA ASP A 190 -5.57 7.08 -29.88
C ASP A 190 -5.14 6.24 -31.08
N GLU A 191 -4.88 4.94 -30.90
CA GLU A 191 -4.62 4.01 -32.00
C GLU A 191 -5.88 3.75 -32.86
N GLU A 192 -7.05 3.59 -32.23
CA GLU A 192 -8.31 3.29 -32.93
C GLU A 192 -8.96 4.54 -33.56
N GLN A 193 -8.93 5.69 -32.87
CA GLN A 193 -9.60 6.93 -33.27
C GLN A 193 -8.75 8.18 -32.96
N PRO A 194 -7.58 8.35 -33.61
CA PRO A 194 -6.66 9.47 -33.33
C PRO A 194 -7.25 10.86 -33.61
N GLU A 195 -8.22 10.92 -34.53
CA GLU A 195 -8.90 12.17 -34.93
C GLU A 195 -10.09 12.52 -34.03
N ASN A 196 -10.45 11.65 -33.07
CA ASN A 196 -11.50 11.97 -32.12
C ASN A 196 -11.08 13.22 -31.30
N PRO A 197 -11.90 14.29 -31.25
CA PRO A 197 -11.51 15.54 -30.61
C PRO A 197 -11.19 15.40 -29.12
N ASN A 198 -11.87 14.47 -28.43
CA ASN A 198 -11.60 14.18 -27.03
C ASN A 198 -10.24 13.50 -26.85
N VAL A 199 -9.91 12.54 -27.71
CA VAL A 199 -8.63 11.81 -27.67
C VAL A 199 -7.48 12.74 -28.03
N SER A 200 -7.61 13.50 -29.12
CA SER A 200 -6.61 14.49 -29.56
C SER A 200 -6.39 15.58 -28.50
N GLY A 201 -7.46 16.08 -27.86
CA GLY A 201 -7.35 17.04 -26.77
C GLY A 201 -6.61 16.48 -25.55
N VAL A 202 -6.84 15.21 -25.19
CA VAL A 202 -6.11 14.53 -24.11
C VAL A 202 -4.65 14.29 -24.50
N ARG A 203 -4.38 13.91 -25.75
CA ARG A 203 -3.04 13.70 -26.29
C ARG A 203 -2.20 14.97 -26.19
N LEU A 204 -2.72 16.10 -26.68
CA LEU A 204 -2.05 17.40 -26.67
C LEU A 204 -1.82 17.94 -25.26
N ARG A 205 -2.76 17.70 -24.34
CA ARG A 205 -2.63 18.16 -22.96
C ARG A 205 -1.57 17.38 -22.18
N GLY A 206 -1.40 16.09 -22.47
CA GLY A 206 -0.61 15.19 -21.64
C GLY A 206 -1.26 14.92 -20.27
N LEU A 207 -0.49 14.29 -19.39
CA LEU A 207 -0.79 14.14 -17.97
C LEU A 207 -0.09 15.24 -17.17
N LYS A 208 -0.85 15.96 -16.34
CA LYS A 208 -0.33 17.08 -15.56
C LYS A 208 0.02 16.66 -14.14
N ARG A 209 1.04 17.27 -13.52
CA ARG A 209 1.36 17.07 -12.10
C ARG A 209 1.49 15.60 -11.68
N VAL A 210 2.14 14.78 -12.49
CA VAL A 210 2.38 13.37 -12.18
C VAL A 210 3.47 13.27 -11.11
N ARG A 211 3.20 12.56 -10.02
CA ARG A 211 4.20 12.32 -8.98
C ARG A 211 5.12 11.20 -9.44
N VAL A 212 6.38 11.53 -9.74
CA VAL A 212 7.37 10.57 -10.23
C VAL A 212 8.35 10.24 -9.12
N LEU A 213 8.36 8.98 -8.70
CA LEU A 213 9.30 8.46 -7.72
C LEU A 213 10.69 8.29 -8.33
N ALA A 214 11.71 8.57 -7.53
CA ALA A 214 13.10 8.41 -7.92
C ALA A 214 13.43 6.96 -8.27
N TRP A 215 14.36 6.75 -9.20
CA TRP A 215 14.77 5.42 -9.66
C TRP A 215 15.33 4.53 -8.55
N TRP A 216 15.96 5.14 -7.52
CA TRP A 216 16.53 4.44 -6.37
C TRP A 216 15.50 4.09 -5.30
N THR A 217 14.23 4.47 -5.49
CA THR A 217 13.16 4.19 -4.52
C THR A 217 13.04 2.68 -4.29
N PRO A 218 13.03 2.21 -3.03
CA PRO A 218 13.00 0.79 -2.73
C PRO A 218 11.69 0.11 -3.18
N GLU A 219 11.77 -1.15 -3.61
CA GLU A 219 10.60 -1.89 -4.07
C GLU A 219 9.47 -1.98 -3.04
N VAL A 220 9.82 -2.04 -1.75
CA VAL A 220 8.84 -2.09 -0.66
C VAL A 220 7.91 -0.87 -0.71
N VAL A 221 8.44 0.30 -1.04
CA VAL A 221 7.67 1.54 -1.20
C VAL A 221 6.76 1.47 -2.42
N PHE A 222 7.26 0.97 -3.56
CA PHE A 222 6.44 0.79 -4.77
C PHE A 222 5.27 -0.16 -4.54
N LYS A 223 5.53 -1.32 -3.91
CA LYS A 223 4.50 -2.31 -3.57
C LYS A 223 3.47 -1.70 -2.62
N PHE A 224 3.92 -1.01 -1.57
CA PHE A 224 3.03 -0.32 -0.64
C PHE A 224 2.11 0.68 -1.37
N LEU A 225 2.67 1.60 -2.16
CA LEU A 225 1.89 2.61 -2.87
C LEU A 225 0.89 2.01 -3.86
N ALA A 226 1.31 1.02 -4.66
CA ALA A 226 0.44 0.34 -5.60
C ALA A 226 -0.72 -0.39 -4.87
N THR A 227 -0.43 -1.11 -3.79
CA THR A 227 -1.45 -1.78 -2.97
C THR A 227 -2.40 -0.77 -2.33
N ALA A 228 -1.87 0.31 -1.74
CA ALA A 228 -2.66 1.33 -1.07
C ALA A 228 -3.60 2.06 -2.04
N HIS A 229 -3.10 2.43 -3.23
CA HIS A 229 -3.91 3.00 -4.30
C HIS A 229 -5.04 2.06 -4.74
N ASN A 230 -4.71 0.80 -5.00
CA ASN A 230 -5.70 -0.20 -5.43
C ASN A 230 -6.80 -0.43 -4.39
N ARG A 231 -6.44 -0.41 -3.09
CA ARG A 231 -7.42 -0.47 -1.99
C ARG A 231 -8.32 0.76 -1.94
N TYR A 232 -7.76 1.96 -2.13
CA TYR A 232 -8.53 3.21 -2.08
C TYR A 232 -9.64 3.27 -3.14
N HIS A 233 -9.33 2.84 -4.36
CA HIS A 233 -10.28 2.84 -5.47
C HIS A 233 -11.32 1.71 -5.42
N GLN A 234 -11.38 0.93 -4.33
CA GLN A 234 -12.29 -0.21 -4.20
C GLN A 234 -12.19 -1.19 -5.39
N GLY A 235 -11.02 -1.25 -6.06
CA GLY A 235 -10.69 -2.46 -6.79
C GLY A 235 -10.84 -3.63 -5.83
N SER A 236 -11.12 -4.84 -6.32
CA SER A 236 -11.35 -6.01 -5.45
C SER A 236 -10.28 -6.19 -4.37
N GLY A 237 -9.11 -5.55 -4.47
CA GLY A 237 -8.09 -5.50 -3.42
C GLY A 237 -7.33 -6.81 -3.30
N ALA A 238 -7.93 -7.89 -3.83
CA ALA A 238 -7.33 -9.17 -4.15
C ALA A 238 -7.42 -9.45 -5.65
N SER A 239 -6.36 -10.07 -6.14
CA SER A 239 -6.31 -10.92 -7.32
C SER A 239 -7.25 -12.13 -7.18
N VAL A 240 -7.57 -12.79 -8.29
CA VAL A 240 -8.36 -14.03 -8.27
C VAL A 240 -7.68 -15.11 -7.41
N VAL A 241 -6.35 -15.18 -7.45
CA VAL A 241 -5.58 -16.13 -6.62
C VAL A 241 -5.77 -15.82 -5.14
N GLU A 242 -5.61 -14.56 -4.72
CA GLU A 242 -5.84 -14.16 -3.32
C GLU A 242 -7.30 -14.39 -2.88
N LEU A 243 -8.28 -14.22 -3.79
CA LEU A 243 -9.68 -14.57 -3.53
C LEU A 243 -9.86 -16.08 -3.34
N CYS A 244 -9.23 -16.90 -4.18
CA CYS A 244 -9.25 -18.36 -4.07
C CYS A 244 -8.57 -18.84 -2.78
N GLU A 245 -7.40 -18.30 -2.44
CA GLU A 245 -6.70 -18.59 -1.18
C GLU A 245 -7.56 -18.21 0.03
N THR A 246 -8.19 -17.04 -0.01
CA THR A 246 -9.13 -16.60 1.04
C THR A 246 -10.31 -17.56 1.14
N ALA A 247 -10.89 -17.99 0.01
CA ALA A 247 -12.00 -18.94 0.00
C ALA A 247 -11.60 -20.32 0.55
N LEU A 248 -10.41 -20.82 0.18
CA LEU A 248 -9.87 -22.08 0.69
C LEU A 248 -9.60 -22.03 2.19
N ASN A 249 -9.01 -20.93 2.68
CA ASN A 249 -8.78 -20.72 4.10
C ASN A 249 -10.09 -20.63 4.89
N LEU A 250 -11.11 -19.99 4.32
CA LEU A 250 -12.44 -19.95 4.92
C LEU A 250 -13.07 -21.35 4.97
N GLU A 251 -13.04 -22.11 3.87
CA GLU A 251 -13.58 -23.47 3.84
C GLU A 251 -12.84 -24.40 4.82
N ALA A 252 -11.51 -24.33 4.89
CA ALA A 252 -10.71 -25.11 5.84
C ALA A 252 -11.06 -24.78 7.29
N SER A 253 -11.19 -23.49 7.63
CA SER A 253 -11.56 -23.06 8.98
C SER A 253 -13.00 -23.45 9.34
N TRP A 254 -13.92 -23.44 8.38
CA TRP A 254 -15.28 -23.94 8.58
C TRP A 254 -15.30 -25.44 8.87
N ARG A 255 -14.52 -26.25 8.14
CA ARG A 255 -14.41 -27.70 8.39
C ARG A 255 -13.93 -28.01 9.80
N GLN A 256 -12.91 -27.28 10.29
CA GLN A 256 -12.47 -27.40 11.68
C GLN A 256 -13.59 -27.05 12.68
N SER A 257 -14.38 -26.02 12.39
CA SER A 257 -15.54 -25.67 13.22
C SER A 257 -16.62 -26.75 13.21
N CYS A 258 -16.83 -27.41 12.07
CA CYS A 258 -17.77 -28.53 11.93
C CYS A 258 -17.34 -29.74 12.76
N GLU A 259 -16.05 -30.09 12.74
CA GLU A 259 -15.48 -31.16 13.57
C GLU A 259 -15.70 -30.89 15.06
N HIS A 260 -15.51 -29.65 15.50
CA HIS A 260 -15.70 -29.28 16.91
C HIS A 260 -17.18 -29.27 17.34
N THR A 261 -18.08 -28.89 16.44
CA THR A 261 -19.51 -28.73 16.75
C THR A 261 -20.34 -29.97 16.41
N GLY A 262 -19.74 -30.98 15.77
CA GLY A 262 -20.45 -32.14 15.21
C GLY A 262 -21.38 -31.78 14.06
N MET A 263 -21.16 -30.64 13.39
CA MET A 263 -22.01 -30.15 12.33
C MET A 263 -21.65 -30.80 11.00
N THR A 264 -22.65 -31.39 10.34
CA THR A 264 -22.49 -32.11 9.06
C THR A 264 -23.42 -31.53 8.00
N TYR A 265 -23.15 -31.83 6.72
CA TYR A 265 -23.97 -31.38 5.60
C TYR A 265 -25.43 -31.88 5.65
N SER A 266 -25.70 -32.97 6.35
CA SER A 266 -27.05 -33.52 6.55
C SER A 266 -27.85 -32.74 7.60
N ASN A 267 -27.23 -31.82 8.35
CA ASN A 267 -27.93 -30.99 9.30
C ASN A 267 -28.79 -29.94 8.55
N PRO A 268 -30.11 -29.84 8.81
CA PRO A 268 -30.98 -28.89 8.13
C PRO A 268 -30.58 -27.42 8.37
N ARG A 269 -29.78 -27.15 9.40
CA ARG A 269 -29.27 -25.81 9.72
C ARG A 269 -27.88 -25.55 9.17
N TYR A 270 -27.24 -26.50 8.48
CA TYR A 270 -25.87 -26.39 7.99
C TYR A 270 -25.63 -25.10 7.21
N GLN A 271 -26.48 -24.81 6.22
CA GLN A 271 -26.34 -23.62 5.39
C GLN A 271 -26.48 -22.31 6.18
N GLN A 272 -27.41 -22.25 7.14
CA GLN A 272 -27.58 -21.07 8.00
C GLN A 272 -26.36 -20.87 8.90
N CYS A 273 -25.84 -21.94 9.49
CA CYS A 273 -24.64 -21.90 10.33
C CYS A 273 -23.40 -21.52 9.51
N TYR A 274 -23.24 -22.07 8.31
CA TYR A 274 -22.15 -21.71 7.39
C TYR A 274 -22.21 -20.24 6.99
N GLN A 275 -23.39 -19.73 6.61
CA GLN A 275 -23.56 -18.32 6.26
C GLN A 275 -23.28 -17.39 7.46
N ALA A 276 -23.76 -17.74 8.66
CA ALA A 276 -23.47 -16.98 9.87
C ALA A 276 -21.97 -17.00 10.20
N TRP A 277 -21.33 -18.16 10.07
CA TRP A 277 -19.90 -18.34 10.26
C TRP A 277 -19.09 -17.54 9.25
N ALA A 278 -19.38 -17.66 7.95
CA ALA A 278 -18.70 -16.95 6.87
C ALA A 278 -18.86 -15.44 7.02
N LYS A 279 -20.07 -14.98 7.40
CA LYS A 279 -20.32 -13.58 7.72
C LYS A 279 -19.41 -13.12 8.86
N ASN A 280 -19.35 -13.86 9.97
CA ASN A 280 -18.52 -13.53 11.14
C ASN A 280 -17.01 -13.67 10.91
N GLY A 281 -16.56 -14.63 10.10
CA GLY A 281 -15.17 -14.80 9.68
C GLY A 281 -14.72 -13.66 8.78
N CYS A 282 -15.58 -13.24 7.85
CA CYS A 282 -15.36 -12.05 7.02
C CYS A 282 -15.27 -10.75 7.86
N LEU A 283 -15.90 -10.70 9.05
CA LEU A 283 -15.72 -9.59 10.00
C LEU A 283 -14.33 -9.60 10.68
N ARG A 284 -13.70 -10.76 10.88
CA ARG A 284 -12.34 -10.84 11.44
C ARG A 284 -11.25 -10.57 10.40
N CYS A 285 -11.54 -10.83 9.12
CA CYS A 285 -10.69 -10.44 7.99
C CYS A 285 -10.76 -8.93 7.63
N ARG A 286 -11.43 -8.10 8.45
CA ARG A 286 -11.70 -6.65 8.22
C ARG A 286 -10.48 -5.72 8.19
N GLY A 287 -9.27 -6.22 8.00
CA GLY A 287 -8.20 -5.44 7.37
C GLY A 287 -8.49 -5.14 5.89
N VAL A 288 -9.34 -5.93 5.23
CA VAL A 288 -9.71 -5.78 3.82
C VAL A 288 -11.24 -5.86 3.69
N ARG A 289 -11.90 -4.73 3.36
CA ARG A 289 -13.36 -4.69 3.16
C ARG A 289 -13.72 -5.28 1.79
N TYR A 290 -14.04 -6.57 1.72
CA TYR A 290 -14.74 -7.13 0.57
C TYR A 290 -16.25 -6.87 0.69
N ARG A 291 -16.81 -5.99 -0.15
CA ARG A 291 -18.26 -6.00 -0.40
C ARG A 291 -18.53 -7.08 -1.44
N PHE A 292 -18.84 -8.29 -0.99
CA PHE A 292 -19.47 -9.26 -1.88
C PHE A 292 -20.91 -8.80 -2.16
N TRP A 293 -21.19 -8.53 -3.42
CA TRP A 293 -22.54 -8.26 -3.92
C TRP A 293 -23.29 -9.59 -4.02
N VAL A 294 -23.93 -10.01 -2.93
CA VAL A 294 -24.86 -11.15 -2.94
C VAL A 294 -26.26 -10.60 -3.24
N SER A 295 -26.47 -10.19 -4.49
CA SER A 295 -27.79 -9.82 -5.00
C SER A 295 -27.88 -10.28 -6.45
N GLY A 296 -28.28 -11.55 -6.65
CA GLY A 296 -28.42 -12.11 -7.99
C GLY A 296 -28.73 -13.61 -8.08
N LEU A 297 -29.23 -14.25 -7.01
CA LEU A 297 -29.80 -15.61 -7.10
C LEU A 297 -31.16 -15.59 -6.39
N ARG A 298 -32.18 -15.17 -7.16
CA ARG A 298 -33.58 -15.51 -6.95
C ARG A 298 -34.14 -15.93 -8.29
#